data_AF-A0A7X5Q8Z2-F1
#
_entry.id   AF-A0A7X5Q8Z2-F1
#
_cell.length_a   1.000
_cell.length_b   1.000
_cell.length_c   1.000
_cell.angle_alpha   90.00
_cell.angle_beta   90.00
_cell.angle_gamma   90.00
#
_symmetry.space_group_name_H-M   'P 1'
#
loop_
_entity.id
_entity.type
_entity.pdbx_description
1 polymer ?
#
loop_
_entity_poly.entity_id
_entity_poly.type
_entity_poly.pdbx_seq_one_letter_code
_entity_poly.pdbx_strand_id
1 'polypeptide(L)'
;MTEKPSLQFIQLQNWPIFRQLQLEEALLRADDRNWCILNAGTTPAIVMGISGKPEQLIDKNHFQKNPIPIIRRFSGGGTVIVDESTIFVTLICGSHAVPIANFPKQILGWAGNLYKPVFKGADFRVEENDYVIGDRKFGGNAQYICKNRWLHHSTLLWDFTLENMKYLKMPLKIPEYRKNREHQDFLCRLSEHLPGKKEFYLWFTDSLSQHFTLQHTLETEIEECLHRPHRKATTLLPSNPYR
;
A
#
# COMPACT_ATOMS: atom_id res chain seq x y z
N MET A 1 17.68 12.82 -25.10
CA MET A 1 17.13 12.28 -23.84
C MET A 1 15.62 12.30 -24.00
N THR A 2 14.94 11.18 -23.87
CA THR A 2 13.47 11.14 -23.83
C THR A 2 12.99 11.91 -22.59
N GLU A 3 12.03 12.80 -22.77
CA GLU A 3 11.44 13.60 -21.70
C GLU A 3 10.79 12.67 -20.64
N LYS A 4 11.04 12.94 -19.36
CA LYS A 4 10.45 12.15 -18.27
C LYS A 4 8.96 12.48 -18.14
N PRO A 5 8.07 11.49 -18.01
CA PRO A 5 6.65 11.74 -17.78
C PRO A 5 6.42 12.55 -16.49
N SER A 6 5.42 13.42 -16.50
CA SER A 6 5.00 14.16 -15.31
C SER A 6 4.32 13.24 -14.29
N LEU A 7 4.59 13.45 -13.00
CA LEU A 7 4.02 12.73 -11.86
C LEU A 7 3.62 13.73 -10.78
N GLN A 8 2.33 13.81 -10.47
CA GLN A 8 1.83 14.51 -9.30
C GLN A 8 2.34 13.79 -8.05
N PHE A 9 2.94 14.53 -7.13
CA PHE A 9 3.56 13.98 -5.93
C PHE A 9 3.00 14.68 -4.69
N ILE A 10 2.46 13.90 -3.77
CA ILE A 10 1.97 14.39 -2.50
C ILE A 10 2.46 13.53 -1.35
N GLN A 11 2.89 14.20 -0.28
CA GLN A 11 3.28 13.56 0.97
C GLN A 11 2.29 13.98 2.06
N LEU A 12 1.64 12.99 2.65
CA LEU A 12 0.64 13.11 3.68
C LEU A 12 1.21 12.55 5.00
N GLN A 13 0.63 13.01 6.11
CA GLN A 13 0.99 12.56 7.45
C GLN A 13 -0.29 12.28 8.23
N ASN A 14 -0.40 11.08 8.80
CA ASN A 14 -1.53 10.61 9.60
C ASN A 14 -2.88 10.73 8.87
N TRP A 15 -2.88 10.68 7.53
CA TRP A 15 -4.12 10.76 6.76
C TRP A 15 -4.93 9.47 6.97
N PRO A 16 -6.25 9.55 7.24
CA PRO A 16 -7.07 8.37 7.44
C PRO A 16 -7.06 7.44 6.22
N ILE A 17 -6.69 6.18 6.40
CA ILE A 17 -6.50 5.23 5.29
C ILE A 17 -7.78 5.00 4.49
N PHE A 18 -8.95 5.10 5.14
CA PHE A 18 -10.23 5.06 4.43
C PHE A 18 -10.34 6.18 3.39
N ARG A 19 -9.94 7.40 3.77
CA ARG A 19 -9.96 8.58 2.90
C ARG A 19 -8.90 8.50 1.82
N GLN A 20 -7.69 8.03 2.14
CA GLN A 20 -6.65 7.78 1.14
C GLN A 20 -7.12 6.76 0.10
N LEU A 21 -7.76 5.66 0.49
CA LEU A 21 -8.28 4.66 -0.45
C LEU A 21 -9.42 5.22 -1.33
N GLN A 22 -10.21 6.16 -0.82
CA GLN A 22 -11.20 6.89 -1.63
C GLN A 22 -10.52 7.83 -2.64
N LEU A 23 -9.46 8.51 -2.23
CA LEU A 23 -8.66 9.37 -3.12
C LEU A 23 -8.00 8.52 -4.22
N GLU A 24 -7.37 7.41 -3.85
CA GLU A 24 -6.78 6.46 -4.79
C GLU A 24 -7.79 5.98 -5.84
N GLU A 25 -9.00 5.62 -5.40
CA GLU A 25 -10.06 5.20 -6.31
C GLU A 25 -10.55 6.34 -7.22
N ALA A 26 -10.69 7.55 -6.69
CA ALA A 26 -11.08 8.74 -7.45
C ALA A 26 -10.03 9.08 -8.52
N LEU A 27 -8.76 9.14 -8.14
CA LEU A 27 -7.64 9.44 -9.03
C LEU A 27 -7.46 8.37 -10.11
N LEU A 28 -7.68 7.09 -9.77
CA LEU A 28 -7.59 5.99 -10.73
C LEU A 28 -8.74 6.02 -11.76
N ARG A 29 -9.94 6.47 -11.36
CA ARG A 29 -11.16 6.38 -12.20
C ARG A 29 -11.55 7.69 -12.88
N ALA A 30 -11.19 8.85 -12.35
CA ALA A 30 -11.68 10.17 -12.76
C ALA A 30 -10.58 11.26 -12.88
N ASP A 31 -9.31 10.85 -12.92
CA ASP A 31 -8.18 11.70 -13.27
C ASP A 31 -7.33 10.97 -14.32
N ASP A 32 -6.58 11.70 -15.15
CA ASP A 32 -5.74 11.16 -16.21
C ASP A 32 -4.25 11.34 -15.95
N ARG A 33 -3.87 12.16 -14.96
CA ARG A 33 -2.48 12.41 -14.56
C ARG A 33 -1.89 11.17 -13.88
N ASN A 34 -0.56 11.12 -13.79
CA ASN A 34 0.12 10.11 -12.97
C ASN A 34 0.28 10.64 -11.56
N TRP A 35 0.22 9.77 -10.56
CA TRP A 35 0.28 10.13 -9.14
C TRP A 35 1.22 9.25 -8.35
N CYS A 36 1.93 9.86 -7.41
CA CYS A 36 2.54 9.21 -6.27
C CYS A 36 2.01 9.83 -4.97
N ILE A 37 1.44 9.00 -4.11
CA ILE A 37 0.96 9.38 -2.78
C ILE A 37 1.83 8.68 -1.76
N LEU A 38 2.48 9.44 -0.89
CA LEU A 38 3.14 8.94 0.31
C LEU A 38 2.28 9.30 1.51
N ASN A 39 2.06 8.38 2.43
CA ASN A 39 1.41 8.67 3.71
C ASN A 39 2.15 7.99 4.86
N ALA A 40 2.55 8.75 5.88
CA ALA A 40 3.13 8.21 7.10
C ALA A 40 2.06 8.12 8.19
N GLY A 41 1.71 6.89 8.56
CA GLY A 41 0.80 6.61 9.65
C GLY A 41 -0.68 6.82 9.28
N THR A 42 -1.53 6.17 10.05
CA THR A 42 -2.98 6.32 9.98
C THR A 42 -3.59 5.86 11.30
N THR A 43 -4.87 6.15 11.54
CA THR A 43 -5.56 5.57 12.69
C THR A 43 -5.73 4.05 12.51
N PRO A 44 -5.63 3.24 13.58
CA PRO A 44 -5.64 1.78 13.46
C PRO A 44 -6.86 1.26 12.72
N ALA A 45 -6.65 0.40 11.72
CA ALA A 45 -7.74 -0.17 10.91
C ALA A 45 -7.36 -1.49 10.26
N ILE A 46 -8.35 -2.37 10.07
CA ILE A 46 -8.21 -3.58 9.26
C ILE A 46 -8.59 -3.24 7.82
N VAL A 47 -7.68 -3.41 6.87
CA VAL A 47 -7.92 -3.15 5.44
C VAL A 47 -7.93 -4.46 4.66
N MET A 48 -9.12 -4.86 4.21
CA MET A 48 -9.35 -6.07 3.43
C MET A 48 -9.42 -5.79 1.94
N GLY A 49 -9.01 -6.76 1.12
CA GLY A 49 -9.24 -6.73 -0.33
C GLY A 49 -10.73 -6.83 -0.69
N ILE A 50 -11.08 -6.47 -1.92
CA ILE A 50 -12.47 -6.36 -2.40
C ILE A 50 -13.29 -7.66 -2.22
N SER A 51 -12.64 -8.83 -2.30
CA SER A 51 -13.28 -10.14 -2.14
C SER A 51 -13.18 -10.71 -0.72
N GLY A 52 -12.62 -9.94 0.22
CA GLY A 52 -12.39 -10.37 1.59
C GLY A 52 -13.67 -10.51 2.40
N LYS A 53 -13.75 -11.62 3.15
CA LYS A 53 -14.85 -11.95 4.07
C LYS A 53 -14.35 -11.83 5.52
N PRO A 54 -14.91 -10.90 6.34
CA PRO A 54 -14.45 -10.67 7.71
C PRO A 54 -14.34 -11.96 8.53
N GLU A 55 -15.33 -12.83 8.45
CA GLU A 55 -15.43 -14.08 9.20
C GLU A 55 -14.31 -15.08 8.90
N GLN A 56 -13.71 -15.00 7.71
CA GLN A 56 -12.59 -15.85 7.29
C GLN A 56 -11.23 -15.24 7.66
N LEU A 57 -11.15 -13.92 7.82
CA LEU A 57 -9.88 -13.18 7.83
C LEU A 57 -9.57 -12.53 9.19
N ILE A 58 -10.59 -12.23 9.99
CA ILE A 58 -10.46 -11.49 11.24
C ILE A 58 -10.65 -12.45 12.42
N ASP A 59 -9.79 -12.34 13.43
CA ASP A 59 -9.99 -13.03 14.70
C ASP A 59 -11.10 -12.35 15.50
N LYS A 60 -12.22 -13.06 15.65
CA LYS A 60 -13.42 -12.52 16.31
C LYS A 60 -13.17 -12.19 17.78
N ASN A 61 -12.44 -13.04 18.49
CA ASN A 61 -12.27 -12.91 19.94
C ASN A 61 -11.36 -11.74 20.28
N HIS A 62 -10.29 -11.55 19.52
CA HIS A 62 -9.39 -10.42 19.66
C HIS A 62 -10.08 -9.12 19.23
N PHE A 63 -10.76 -9.12 18.07
CA PHE A 63 -11.50 -7.95 17.58
C PHE A 63 -12.57 -7.44 18.55
N GLN A 64 -13.34 -8.34 19.18
CA GLN A 64 -14.41 -7.96 20.11
C GLN A 64 -13.88 -7.29 21.40
N LYS A 65 -12.63 -7.54 21.79
CA LYS A 65 -12.02 -6.90 22.96
C LYS A 65 -11.62 -5.45 22.70
N ASN A 66 -11.17 -5.16 21.48
CA ASN A 66 -10.74 -3.83 21.08
C ASN A 66 -11.14 -3.58 19.61
N PRO A 67 -12.39 -3.16 19.34
CA PRO A 67 -12.88 -3.02 17.98
C PRO A 67 -12.21 -1.84 17.28
N ILE A 68 -11.76 -2.07 16.04
CA ILE A 68 -11.19 -1.06 15.15
C ILE A 68 -11.95 -1.02 13.82
N PRO A 69 -11.90 0.08 13.06
CA PRO A 69 -12.52 0.17 11.74
C PRO A 69 -12.12 -0.97 10.81
N ILE A 70 -13.09 -1.53 10.09
CA ILE A 70 -12.84 -2.52 9.03
C ILE A 70 -13.20 -1.90 7.69
N ILE A 71 -12.22 -1.80 6.80
CA ILE A 71 -12.33 -1.18 5.49
C ILE A 71 -12.20 -2.27 4.43
N ARG A 72 -13.13 -2.30 3.48
CA ARG A 72 -12.99 -3.06 2.24
C ARG A 72 -12.51 -2.11 1.16
N ARG A 73 -11.31 -2.33 0.63
CA ARG A 73 -10.73 -1.51 -0.44
C ARG A 73 -11.19 -2.00 -1.81
N PHE A 74 -11.11 -1.11 -2.80
CA PHE A 74 -11.46 -1.40 -4.20
C PHE A 74 -10.50 -2.38 -4.91
N SER A 75 -9.25 -2.50 -4.43
CA SER A 75 -8.24 -3.41 -4.99
C SER A 75 -8.34 -4.85 -4.46
N GLY A 76 -7.77 -5.78 -5.21
CA GLY A 76 -7.63 -7.18 -4.80
C GLY A 76 -6.53 -7.38 -3.77
N GLY A 77 -6.17 -8.64 -3.50
CA GLY A 77 -5.10 -9.01 -2.56
C GLY A 77 -5.59 -9.33 -1.15
N GLY A 78 -4.64 -9.54 -0.24
CA GLY A 78 -4.90 -9.98 1.14
C GLY A 78 -5.45 -8.89 2.09
N THR A 79 -5.48 -9.23 3.37
CA THR A 79 -5.88 -8.32 4.45
C THR A 79 -4.65 -7.87 5.24
N VAL A 80 -4.63 -6.60 5.64
CA VAL A 80 -3.58 -6.02 6.48
C VAL A 80 -4.20 -5.30 7.68
N ILE A 81 -3.46 -5.28 8.78
CA ILE A 81 -3.67 -4.36 9.89
C ILE A 81 -2.73 -3.18 9.67
N VAL A 82 -3.24 -1.95 9.84
CA VAL A 82 -2.46 -0.73 9.67
C VAL A 82 -2.69 0.20 10.84
N ASP A 83 -1.71 1.06 11.11
CA ASP A 83 -1.66 1.97 12.25
C ASP A 83 -0.70 3.15 12.00
N GLU A 84 -0.36 3.90 13.04
CA GLU A 84 0.51 5.08 13.02
C GLU A 84 1.96 4.74 12.59
N SER A 85 2.33 3.45 12.70
CA SER A 85 3.62 2.90 12.30
C SER A 85 3.60 2.27 10.91
N THR A 86 2.55 2.50 10.13
CA THR A 86 2.48 2.05 8.75
C THR A 86 2.91 3.16 7.78
N ILE A 87 3.71 2.83 6.77
CA ILE A 87 3.98 3.72 5.63
C ILE A 87 3.20 3.21 4.43
N PHE A 88 2.52 4.11 3.74
CA PHE A 88 1.83 3.83 2.49
C PHE A 88 2.52 4.51 1.33
N VAL A 89 2.62 3.79 0.22
CA VAL A 89 3.06 4.33 -1.06
C VAL A 89 2.08 3.89 -2.12
N THR A 90 1.52 4.83 -2.87
CA THR A 90 0.63 4.51 -3.98
C THR A 90 1.13 5.16 -5.25
N LEU A 91 1.26 4.37 -6.31
CA LEU A 91 1.61 4.77 -7.66
C LEU A 91 0.42 4.54 -8.57
N ILE A 92 -0.02 5.59 -9.27
CA ILE A 92 -1.08 5.53 -10.28
C ILE A 92 -0.47 6.03 -11.58
N CYS A 93 -0.40 5.18 -12.60
CA CYS A 93 0.22 5.56 -13.85
C CYS A 93 -0.60 5.13 -15.06
N GLY A 94 -0.54 5.95 -16.11
CA GLY A 94 -0.91 5.55 -17.45
C GLY A 94 0.14 4.64 -18.07
N SER A 95 -0.33 3.64 -18.82
CA SER A 95 0.48 2.72 -19.64
C SER A 95 1.42 3.42 -20.63
N HIS A 96 1.13 4.67 -21.02
CA HIS A 96 2.00 5.45 -21.91
C HIS A 96 3.17 6.08 -21.15
N ALA A 97 2.95 6.50 -19.90
CA ALA A 97 3.99 7.05 -19.03
C ALA A 97 4.93 5.94 -18.54
N VAL A 98 4.39 4.75 -18.27
CA VAL A 98 5.16 3.57 -17.87
C VAL A 98 4.80 2.41 -18.80
N PRO A 99 5.57 2.21 -19.90
CA PRO A 99 5.26 1.22 -20.94
C PRO A 99 5.65 -0.19 -20.51
N ILE A 100 5.00 -0.69 -19.47
CA ILE A 100 5.07 -2.08 -19.01
C ILE A 100 3.79 -2.81 -19.38
N ALA A 101 3.86 -4.14 -19.47
CA ALA A 101 2.66 -4.93 -19.68
C ALA A 101 1.70 -4.74 -18.49
N ASN A 102 0.41 -4.53 -18.78
CA ASN A 102 -0.64 -4.27 -17.79
C ASN A 102 -1.04 -5.56 -17.04
N PHE A 103 -0.08 -6.13 -16.31
CA PHE A 103 -0.25 -7.35 -15.51
C PHE A 103 0.37 -7.15 -14.12
N PRO A 104 -0.24 -7.73 -13.06
CA PRO A 104 0.20 -7.49 -11.68
C PRO A 104 1.69 -7.73 -11.43
N LYS A 105 2.25 -8.82 -11.97
CA LYS A 105 3.67 -9.20 -11.76
C LYS A 105 4.63 -8.17 -12.37
N GLN A 106 4.32 -7.65 -13.54
CA GLN A 106 5.15 -6.66 -14.24
C GLN A 106 5.09 -5.30 -13.55
N ILE A 107 3.89 -4.90 -13.10
CA ILE A 107 3.70 -3.68 -12.30
C ILE A 107 4.45 -3.78 -10.99
N LEU A 108 4.33 -4.90 -10.27
CA LEU A 108 5.05 -5.16 -9.02
C LEU A 108 6.56 -5.17 -9.22
N GLY A 109 7.07 -5.85 -10.25
CA GLY A 109 8.50 -5.89 -10.56
C GLY A 109 9.05 -4.51 -10.91
N TRP A 110 8.30 -3.71 -11.67
CA TRP A 110 8.65 -2.34 -11.97
C TRP A 110 8.65 -1.46 -10.70
N ALA A 111 7.62 -1.53 -9.87
CA ALA A 111 7.55 -0.79 -8.62
C ALA A 111 8.68 -1.19 -7.68
N GLY A 112 9.00 -2.48 -7.57
CA GLY A 112 10.13 -3.00 -6.82
C GLY A 112 11.48 -2.40 -7.24
N ASN A 113 11.67 -2.09 -8.53
CA ASN A 113 12.88 -1.42 -8.99
C ASN A 113 13.00 0.03 -8.46
N LEU A 114 11.89 0.72 -8.18
CA LEU A 114 11.92 2.04 -7.54
C LEU A 114 12.39 1.97 -6.08
N TYR A 115 12.13 0.84 -5.40
CA TYR A 115 12.56 0.63 -4.01
C TYR A 115 14.02 0.18 -3.89
N LYS A 116 14.60 -0.46 -4.91
CA LYS A 116 15.98 -1.00 -4.85
C LYS A 116 17.02 0.03 -4.36
N PRO A 117 17.04 1.29 -4.83
CA PRO A 117 18.01 2.29 -4.34
C PRO A 117 17.79 2.67 -2.87
N VAL A 118 16.56 2.62 -2.36
CA VAL A 118 16.19 2.96 -0.97
C VAL A 118 16.79 1.96 0.02
N PHE A 119 16.91 0.70 -0.40
CA PHE A 119 17.41 -0.40 0.42
C PHE A 119 18.84 -0.81 0.04
N LYS A 120 19.64 0.12 -0.52
CA LYS A 120 21.03 -0.14 -0.88
C LYS A 120 21.83 -0.54 0.37
N GLY A 121 22.25 -1.80 0.43
CA GLY A 121 22.96 -2.38 1.59
C GLY A 121 22.12 -3.35 2.42
N ALA A 122 20.82 -3.47 2.16
CA ALA A 122 19.97 -4.54 2.65
C ALA A 122 19.71 -5.58 1.55
N ASP A 123 19.44 -6.83 1.92
CA ASP A 123 19.06 -7.91 0.99
C ASP A 123 17.58 -7.76 0.55
N PHE A 124 17.25 -6.63 -0.07
CA PHE A 124 15.90 -6.32 -0.53
C PHE A 124 15.53 -7.13 -1.77
N ARG A 125 14.37 -7.79 -1.72
CA ARG A 125 13.79 -8.52 -2.85
C ARG A 125 12.28 -8.34 -2.94
N VAL A 126 11.77 -8.53 -4.15
CA VAL A 126 10.35 -8.78 -4.39
C VAL A 126 10.16 -10.29 -4.37
N GLU A 127 9.37 -10.79 -3.41
CA GLU A 127 9.08 -12.22 -3.26
C GLU A 127 7.55 -12.43 -3.33
N GLU A 128 7.09 -13.16 -4.34
CA GLU A 128 5.67 -13.24 -4.70
C GLU A 128 4.97 -11.87 -4.80
N ASN A 129 4.16 -11.47 -3.81
CA ASN A 129 3.48 -10.17 -3.74
C ASN A 129 4.06 -9.25 -2.65
N ASP A 130 5.17 -9.65 -2.05
CA ASP A 130 5.71 -9.07 -0.84
C ASP A 130 7.06 -8.41 -1.10
N TYR A 131 7.35 -7.39 -0.31
CA TYR A 131 8.70 -6.85 -0.19
C TYR A 131 9.37 -7.45 1.03
N VAL A 132 10.57 -7.97 0.84
CA VAL A 132 11.33 -8.70 1.85
C VAL A 132 12.74 -8.14 2.01
N ILE A 133 13.29 -8.24 3.22
CA ILE A 133 14.72 -8.10 3.49
C ILE A 133 15.21 -9.46 3.99
N GLY A 134 16.16 -10.06 3.27
CA GLY A 134 16.53 -11.45 3.48
C GLY A 134 15.36 -12.37 3.10
N ASP A 135 14.79 -13.05 4.09
CA ASP A 135 13.63 -13.93 3.96
C ASP A 135 12.42 -13.47 4.81
N ARG A 136 12.48 -12.25 5.36
CA ARG A 136 11.43 -11.66 6.21
C ARG A 136 10.70 -10.55 5.47
N LYS A 137 9.37 -10.56 5.56
CA LYS A 137 8.47 -9.61 4.92
C LYS A 137 8.35 -8.32 5.72
N PHE A 138 8.45 -7.19 5.03
CA PHE A 138 8.11 -5.88 5.61
C PHE A 138 7.05 -5.13 4.80
N GLY A 139 6.81 -5.52 3.54
CA GLY A 139 5.85 -4.84 2.66
C GLY A 139 4.86 -5.81 2.03
N GLY A 140 3.58 -5.41 1.99
CA GLY A 140 2.55 -6.10 1.22
C GLY A 140 2.06 -5.21 0.08
N ASN A 141 1.85 -5.81 -1.10
CA ASN A 141 1.47 -5.06 -2.29
C ASN A 141 0.17 -5.56 -2.89
N ALA A 142 -0.58 -4.64 -3.52
CA ALA A 142 -1.71 -4.98 -4.36
C ALA A 142 -1.80 -4.02 -5.56
N GLN A 143 -2.41 -4.51 -6.63
CA GLN A 143 -2.58 -3.75 -7.87
C GLN A 143 -4.04 -3.74 -8.31
N TYR A 144 -4.41 -2.70 -9.06
CA TYR A 144 -5.67 -2.62 -9.78
C TYR A 144 -5.38 -2.11 -11.19
N ILE A 145 -5.95 -2.74 -12.21
CA ILE A 145 -5.73 -2.38 -13.61
C ILE A 145 -7.07 -1.98 -14.23
N CYS A 146 -7.11 -0.83 -14.92
CA CYS A 146 -8.28 -0.38 -15.68
C CYS A 146 -7.87 0.23 -17.02
N LYS A 147 -8.37 -0.33 -18.13
CA LYS A 147 -8.11 0.16 -19.49
C LYS A 147 -6.61 0.43 -19.71
N ASN A 148 -6.22 1.70 -19.74
CA ASN A 148 -4.88 2.19 -20.04
C ASN A 148 -4.12 2.68 -18.79
N ARG A 149 -4.65 2.44 -17.59
CA ARG A 149 -4.07 2.88 -16.31
C ARG A 149 -4.01 1.73 -15.32
N TRP A 150 -3.11 1.86 -14.37
CA TRP A 150 -2.99 0.94 -13.26
C TRP A 150 -2.66 1.69 -11.99
N LEU A 151 -2.97 1.05 -10.87
CA LEU A 151 -2.59 1.44 -9.53
C LEU A 151 -1.77 0.31 -8.91
N HIS A 152 -0.71 0.69 -8.22
CA HIS A 152 0.07 -0.15 -7.34
C HIS A 152 0.13 0.54 -5.99
N HIS A 153 -0.29 -0.13 -4.92
CA HIS A 153 -0.07 0.38 -3.58
C HIS A 153 0.68 -0.62 -2.69
N SER A 154 1.52 -0.06 -1.85
CA SER A 154 2.36 -0.77 -0.89
C SER A 154 1.98 -0.33 0.51
N THR A 155 1.83 -1.32 1.39
CA THR A 155 1.73 -1.14 2.84
C THR A 155 3.03 -1.63 3.45
N LEU A 156 3.80 -0.73 4.06
CA LEU A 156 5.12 -1.02 4.59
C LEU A 156 5.10 -0.92 6.12
N LEU A 157 5.61 -1.96 6.78
CA LEU A 157 5.72 -2.06 8.24
C LEU A 157 6.93 -1.25 8.69
N TRP A 158 6.75 0.06 8.97
CA TRP A 158 7.81 0.83 9.62
C TRP A 158 8.12 0.22 10.99
N ASP A 159 7.08 -0.03 11.76
CA ASP A 159 7.08 -0.81 12.99
C ASP A 159 5.77 -1.60 13.08
N PHE A 160 5.69 -2.57 13.98
CA PHE A 160 4.46 -3.27 14.35
C PHE A 160 4.55 -3.90 15.73
N THR A 161 3.38 -4.07 16.35
CA THR A 161 3.21 -4.87 17.58
C THR A 161 2.62 -6.24 17.25
N LEU A 162 3.06 -7.28 17.97
CA LEU A 162 2.46 -8.62 17.83
C LEU A 162 0.99 -8.64 18.26
N GLU A 163 0.58 -7.73 19.14
CA GLU A 163 -0.83 -7.61 19.55
C GLU A 163 -1.70 -7.21 18.36
N ASN A 164 -1.29 -6.21 17.57
CA ASN A 164 -2.02 -5.81 16.36
C ASN A 164 -2.08 -6.95 15.33
N MET A 165 -1.06 -7.82 15.26
CA MET A 165 -1.10 -8.96 14.33
C MET A 165 -2.15 -10.01 14.71
N LYS A 166 -2.60 -10.05 15.97
CA LYS A 166 -3.66 -10.97 16.44
C LYS A 166 -5.05 -10.60 15.93
N TYR A 167 -5.26 -9.43 15.32
CA TYR A 167 -6.52 -9.10 14.65
C TYR A 167 -6.80 -10.03 13.46
N LEU A 168 -5.77 -10.63 12.86
CA LEU A 168 -5.89 -11.40 11.63
C LEU A 168 -5.70 -12.89 11.90
N LYS A 169 -6.56 -13.69 11.28
CA LYS A 169 -6.36 -15.14 11.17
C LYS A 169 -5.23 -15.43 10.20
N MET A 170 -4.62 -16.62 10.33
CA MET A 170 -3.75 -17.14 9.30
C MET A 170 -4.52 -17.29 7.98
N PRO A 171 -4.06 -16.68 6.86
CA PRO A 171 -4.79 -16.75 5.61
C PRO A 171 -4.72 -18.16 5.03
N LEU A 172 -5.78 -18.58 4.34
CA LEU A 172 -5.85 -19.90 3.68
C LEU A 172 -4.75 -20.10 2.64
N LYS A 173 -4.32 -19.02 1.99
CA LYS A 173 -3.19 -19.00 1.06
C LYS A 173 -2.07 -18.18 1.68
N ILE A 174 -1.00 -18.86 2.05
CA ILE A 174 0.27 -18.26 2.48
C ILE A 174 1.30 -18.34 1.34
N PRO A 175 2.25 -17.40 1.25
CA PRO A 175 3.41 -17.54 0.38
C PRO A 175 4.22 -18.79 0.71
N GLU A 176 4.80 -19.44 -0.29
CA GLU A 176 5.58 -20.68 -0.10
C GLU A 176 6.80 -20.43 0.80
N TYR A 177 7.47 -19.29 0.57
CA TYR A 177 8.65 -18.87 1.34
C TYR A 177 8.34 -18.53 2.81
N ARG A 178 7.07 -18.41 3.19
CA ARG A 178 6.68 -18.26 4.61
C ARG A 178 7.09 -19.49 5.42
N LYS A 179 7.11 -20.68 4.82
CA LYS A 179 7.47 -21.96 5.47
C LYS A 179 6.73 -22.16 6.81
N ASN A 180 5.45 -21.79 6.86
CA ASN A 180 4.59 -21.84 8.06
C ASN A 180 5.13 -21.08 9.30
N ARG A 181 6.06 -20.13 9.12
CA ARG A 181 6.51 -19.27 10.21
C ARG A 181 5.39 -18.41 10.77
N GLU A 182 5.41 -18.24 12.08
CA GLU A 182 4.56 -17.28 12.78
C GLU A 182 4.93 -15.84 12.41
N HIS A 183 4.03 -14.89 12.69
CA HIS A 183 4.22 -13.48 12.33
C HIS A 183 5.55 -12.89 12.83
N GLN A 184 5.97 -13.26 14.05
CA GLN A 184 7.22 -12.77 14.65
C GLN A 184 8.46 -13.15 13.83
N ASP A 185 8.48 -14.35 13.27
CA ASP A 185 9.63 -14.92 12.55
C ASP A 185 9.55 -14.64 11.05
N PHE A 186 8.35 -14.34 10.54
CA PHE A 186 8.10 -14.06 9.14
C PHE A 186 8.17 -12.58 8.78
N LEU A 187 7.75 -11.69 9.67
CA LEU A 187 7.75 -10.25 9.44
C LEU A 187 9.02 -9.60 9.98
N CYS A 188 9.48 -8.50 9.39
CA CYS A 188 10.48 -7.61 9.98
C CYS A 188 10.02 -6.14 9.95
N ARG A 189 10.68 -5.30 10.75
CA ARG A 189 10.41 -3.86 10.83
C ARG A 189 11.37 -3.09 9.96
N LEU A 190 10.89 -2.13 9.19
CA LEU A 190 11.80 -1.24 8.45
C LEU A 190 12.64 -0.36 9.37
N SER A 191 12.16 -0.03 10.57
CA SER A 191 12.92 0.73 11.57
C SER A 191 14.21 0.02 12.04
N GLU A 192 14.31 -1.30 11.86
CA GLU A 192 15.52 -2.09 12.13
C GLU A 192 16.55 -2.01 10.98
N HIS A 193 16.14 -1.54 9.80
CA HIS A 193 16.95 -1.57 8.58
C HIS A 193 17.25 -0.18 7.99
N LEU A 194 16.43 0.83 8.31
CA LEU A 194 16.56 2.19 7.81
C LEU A 194 16.73 3.18 8.97
N PRO A 195 17.49 4.28 8.79
CA PRO A 195 17.77 5.24 9.86
C PRO A 195 16.54 6.05 10.30
N GLY A 196 15.55 6.24 9.42
CA GLY A 196 14.35 7.01 9.73
C GLY A 196 13.35 7.10 8.56
N LYS A 197 12.10 7.45 8.88
CA LYS A 197 11.04 7.66 7.86
C LYS A 197 11.41 8.79 6.89
N LYS A 198 12.14 9.80 7.39
CA LYS A 198 12.61 10.94 6.59
C LYS A 198 13.58 10.50 5.50
N GLU A 199 14.55 9.66 5.84
CA GLU A 199 15.53 9.11 4.90
C GLU A 199 14.87 8.18 3.90
N PHE A 200 13.92 7.35 4.34
CA PHE A 200 13.08 6.57 3.43
C PHE A 200 12.40 7.45 2.38
N TYR A 201 11.74 8.54 2.81
CA TYR A 201 11.06 9.45 1.88
C TYR A 201 12.02 10.17 0.95
N LEU A 202 13.16 10.63 1.47
CA LEU A 202 14.19 11.26 0.65
C LEU A 202 14.67 10.31 -0.45
N TRP A 203 15.13 9.11 -0.08
CA TRP A 203 15.67 8.14 -1.05
C TRP A 203 14.63 7.63 -2.03
N PHE A 204 13.39 7.44 -1.59
CA PHE A 204 12.32 7.03 -2.49
C PHE A 204 11.95 8.14 -3.48
N THR A 205 11.90 9.40 -3.02
CA THR A 205 11.67 10.57 -3.88
C THR A 205 12.81 10.76 -4.88
N ASP A 206 14.06 10.60 -4.44
CA ASP A 206 15.24 10.64 -5.31
C ASP A 206 15.15 9.56 -6.40
N SER A 207 14.77 8.33 -6.03
CA SER A 207 14.53 7.23 -6.97
C SER A 207 13.43 7.56 -7.99
N LEU A 208 12.28 8.07 -7.53
CA LEU A 208 11.19 8.50 -8.41
C LEU A 208 11.62 9.60 -9.39
N SER A 209 12.39 10.57 -8.92
CA SER A 209 12.87 11.69 -9.75
C SER A 209 13.79 11.25 -10.90
N GLN A 210 14.38 10.04 -10.82
CA GLN A 210 15.15 9.46 -11.93
C GLN A 210 14.24 9.05 -13.11
N HIS A 211 12.97 8.78 -12.85
CA HIS A 211 12.01 8.26 -13.83
C HIS A 211 10.92 9.27 -14.22
N PHE A 212 10.60 10.22 -13.34
CA PHE A 212 9.52 11.17 -13.51
C PHE A 212 9.97 12.61 -13.29
N THR A 213 9.25 13.54 -13.92
CA THR A 213 9.28 14.97 -13.55
C THR A 213 8.25 15.17 -12.44
N LEU A 214 8.72 15.37 -11.20
CA LEU A 214 7.85 15.48 -10.03
C LEU A 214 7.18 16.86 -9.97
N GLN A 215 5.86 16.86 -9.81
CA GLN A 215 5.04 18.06 -9.58
C GLN A 215 4.41 17.96 -8.20
N HIS A 216 4.87 18.80 -7.26
CA HIS A 216 4.35 18.79 -5.90
C HIS A 216 2.92 19.32 -5.86
N THR A 217 2.01 18.52 -5.32
CA THR A 217 0.58 18.83 -5.23
C THR A 217 0.20 19.21 -3.80
N LEU A 218 -0.68 20.22 -3.66
CA LEU A 218 -1.20 20.64 -2.36
C LEU A 218 -2.37 19.77 -1.90
N GLU A 219 -2.59 19.69 -0.58
CA GLU A 219 -3.75 18.96 -0.02
C GLU A 219 -5.09 19.50 -0.55
N THR A 220 -5.21 20.80 -0.82
CA THR A 220 -6.44 21.39 -1.38
C THR A 220 -6.81 20.84 -2.76
N GLU A 221 -5.83 20.51 -3.60
CA GLU A 221 -6.07 20.00 -4.96
C GLU A 221 -6.58 18.55 -4.96
N ILE A 222 -6.16 17.74 -3.98
CA ILE A 222 -6.64 16.35 -3.86
C ILE A 222 -8.06 16.28 -3.29
N GLU A 223 -8.51 17.29 -2.54
CA GLU A 223 -9.91 17.40 -2.10
C GLU A 223 -10.86 17.53 -3.28
N GLU A 224 -10.51 18.38 -4.26
CA GLU A 224 -11.30 18.54 -5.48
C GLU A 224 -11.39 17.21 -6.25
N CYS A 225 -10.29 16.44 -6.27
CA CYS A 225 -10.24 15.14 -6.92
C CYS A 225 -11.16 14.11 -6.22
N LEU A 226 -11.23 14.11 -4.89
CA LEU A 226 -12.11 13.24 -4.10
C LEU A 226 -13.60 13.41 -4.46
N HIS A 227 -14.00 14.62 -4.83
CA HIS A 227 -15.39 14.96 -5.15
C HIS A 227 -15.79 14.64 -6.60
N ARG A 228 -14.85 14.30 -7.49
CA ARG A 228 -15.16 13.99 -8.89
C ARG A 228 -16.08 12.76 -9.00
N PRO A 229 -17.09 12.77 -9.88
CA PRO A 229 -17.96 11.61 -10.08
C PRO A 229 -17.19 10.37 -10.55
N HIS A 230 -17.29 9.28 -9.79
CA HIS A 230 -16.73 7.98 -10.15
C HIS A 230 -17.46 6.84 -9.41
N ARG A 231 -17.27 5.60 -9.85
CA ARG A 231 -17.74 4.43 -9.12
C ARG A 231 -16.97 4.30 -7.81
N LYS A 232 -17.68 4.28 -6.68
CA LYS A 232 -17.12 4.08 -5.33
C LYS A 232 -17.27 2.63 -4.91
N ALA A 233 -16.17 1.90 -4.76
CA ALA A 233 -16.13 0.52 -4.29
C ALA A 233 -15.45 0.36 -2.92
N THR A 234 -14.65 1.34 -2.50
CA THR A 234 -14.11 1.38 -1.13
C THR A 234 -15.22 1.67 -0.13
N THR A 235 -15.39 0.79 0.87
CA THR A 235 -16.46 0.90 1.87
C THR A 235 -15.95 0.63 3.28
N LEU A 236 -16.47 1.39 4.24
CA LEU A 236 -16.39 1.05 5.66
C LEU A 236 -17.44 -0.02 5.97
N LEU A 237 -17.06 -1.11 6.63
CA LEU A 237 -18.00 -2.15 7.05
C LEU A 237 -18.65 -1.80 8.39
N PRO A 238 -19.83 -2.40 8.70
CA PRO A 238 -20.48 -2.22 9.99
C PRO A 238 -19.55 -2.55 11.15
N SER A 239 -19.75 -1.85 12.28
CA SER A 239 -18.96 -2.02 13.51
C SER A 239 -18.99 -3.45 14.08
N ASN A 240 -20.02 -4.23 13.76
CA ASN A 240 -20.07 -5.66 14.02
C ASN A 240 -20.25 -6.44 12.71
N PRO A 241 -19.18 -6.98 12.11
CA PRO A 241 -19.26 -7.70 10.84
C PRO A 241 -19.80 -9.15 11.00
N TYR A 242 -20.16 -9.57 12.21
CA TYR A 242 -20.63 -10.91 12.55
C TYR A 242 -22.12 -10.99 12.87
N ARG A 243 -22.87 -9.90 12.63
CA ARG A 243 -24.33 -9.85 12.75
C ARG A 243 -24.99 -9.96 11.39
#